data_AF-A0A3D8KZ92-F1
#
_entry.id   AF-A0A3D8KZ92-F1
#
_cell.length_a   1.000
_cell.length_b   1.000
_cell.length_c   1.000
_cell.angle_alpha   90.00
_cell.angle_beta   90.00
_cell.angle_gamma   90.00
#
_symmetry.space_group_name_H-M   'P 1'
#
loop_
_entity.id
_entity.type
_entity.pdbx_description
1 polymer ?
#
loop_
_entity_poly.entity_id
_entity_poly.type
_entity_poly.pdbx_seq_one_letter_code
_entity_poly.pdbx_strand_id
1 'polypeptide(L)' 'MTKEEFDGKFKETLDAILLAMAENSEIDPQKFYSMTCVLENLSFFSPILYGAIKKKKEQ' A
#
# COMPACT_ATOMS: atom_id res chain seq x y z
N MET A 1 -0.57 -17.26 5.71
CA MET A 1 -0.14 -16.14 4.87
C MET A 1 1.37 -16.14 4.86
N THR A 2 1.96 -16.43 3.71
CA THR A 2 3.41 -16.29 3.50
C THR A 2 3.78 -14.81 3.34
N LYS A 3 5.08 -14.52 3.30
CA LYS A 3 5.54 -13.15 3.05
C LYS A 3 5.17 -12.71 1.63
N GLU A 4 5.37 -13.58 0.65
CA GLU A 4 5.06 -13.32 -0.76
C GLU A 4 3.56 -13.06 -0.97
N GLU A 5 2.69 -13.83 -0.30
CA GLU A 5 1.24 -13.61 -0.33
C GLU A 5 0.83 -12.28 0.29
N PHE A 6 1.48 -11.87 1.37
CA PHE A 6 1.23 -10.57 2.00
C PHE A 6 1.69 -9.43 1.09
N ASP A 7 2.93 -9.49 0.59
CA ASP A 7 3.51 -8.46 -0.27
C ASP A 7 2.66 -8.28 -1.54
N GLY A 8 2.18 -9.38 -2.14
CA GLY A 8 1.28 -9.33 -3.30
C GLY A 8 -0.06 -8.65 -2.98
N LYS A 9 -0.77 -9.11 -1.95
CA LYS A 9 -2.06 -8.51 -1.56
C LYS A 9 -1.94 -7.07 -1.10
N PHE A 10 -0.84 -6.73 -0.44
CA PHE A 10 -0.57 -5.38 0.01
C PHE A 10 -0.41 -4.46 -1.18
N LYS A 11 0.40 -4.85 -2.17
CA LYS A 11 0.54 -4.11 -3.42
C LYS A 11 -0.79 -3.94 -4.16
N GLU A 12 -1.55 -5.03 -4.34
CA GLU A 12 -2.88 -4.98 -4.97
C GLU A 12 -3.82 -4.00 -4.26
N THR A 13 -3.75 -3.95 -2.93
CA THR A 13 -4.56 -3.02 -2.13
C THR A 13 -4.15 -1.56 -2.38
N LEU A 14 -2.85 -1.28 -2.46
CA LEU A 14 -2.34 0.07 -2.75
C LEU A 14 -2.73 0.50 -4.17
N ASP A 15 -2.62 -0.41 -5.15
CA ASP A 15 -3.04 -0.16 -6.54
C ASP A 15 -4.54 0.15 -6.61
N ALA A 16 -5.38 -0.58 -5.86
CA ALA A 16 -6.81 -0.31 -5.79
C ALA A 16 -7.13 1.07 -5.19
N ILE A 17 -6.37 1.53 -4.19
CA ILE A 17 -6.51 2.88 -3.64
C ILE A 17 -6.15 3.93 -4.68
N LEU A 18 -5.06 3.74 -5.43
CA LEU A 18 -4.65 4.66 -6.49
C LEU A 18 -5.71 4.76 -7.59
N LEU A 19 -6.28 3.62 -8.00
CA LEU A 19 -7.34 3.60 -9.00
C LEU A 19 -8.57 4.37 -8.50
N ALA A 20 -9.03 4.11 -7.28
CA ALA A 20 -10.17 4.81 -6.69
C ALA A 20 -9.94 6.32 -6.56
N MET A 21 -8.69 6.74 -6.26
CA MET A 21 -8.33 8.15 -6.24
C MET A 21 -8.36 8.78 -7.64
N ALA A 22 -7.89 8.06 -8.67
CA ALA A 22 -7.87 8.54 -10.04
C ALA A 22 -9.28 8.64 -10.66
N GLU A 23 -10.21 7.80 -10.23
CA GLU A 23 -11.61 7.83 -10.66
C GLU A 23 -12.41 9.00 -10.08
N ASN A 24 -11.88 9.70 -9.08
CA ASN A 24 -12.53 10.89 -8.52
C ASN A 24 -12.35 12.09 -9.46
N SER A 25 -13.46 12.59 -10.03
CA SER A 25 -13.47 13.72 -10.97
C SER A 25 -12.97 15.04 -10.38
N GLU A 26 -12.94 15.16 -9.05
CA GLU A 26 -12.47 16.35 -8.33
C GLU A 26 -11.02 16.20 -7.82
N ILE A 27 -10.33 15.13 -8.22
CA ILE A 27 -8.96 14.88 -7.77
C ILE A 27 -8.02 16.01 -8.21
N ASP A 28 -7.34 16.61 -7.24
CA ASP A 28 -6.25 17.54 -7.53
C ASP A 28 -5.02 16.73 -8.01
N PRO A 29 -4.49 16.99 -9.22
CA PRO A 29 -3.39 16.19 -9.77
C PRO A 29 -2.11 16.20 -8.93
N GLN A 30 -1.82 17.32 -8.26
CA GLN A 30 -0.63 17.46 -7.42
C GLN A 30 -0.79 16.66 -6.12
N LYS A 31 -1.98 16.67 -5.52
CA LYS A 31 -2.30 15.83 -4.36
C LYS A 31 -2.29 14.35 -4.74
N PHE A 32 -2.84 14.00 -5.89
CA PHE A 32 -2.80 12.63 -6.41
C PHE A 32 -1.35 12.15 -6.52
N TYR A 33 -0.51 12.89 -7.25
CA TYR A 33 0.92 12.55 -7.40
C TYR A 33 1.63 12.39 -6.05
N SER A 34 1.42 13.34 -5.14
CA SER A 34 2.04 13.29 -3.81
C SER A 34 1.63 12.03 -3.03
N MET A 35 0.34 11.66 -3.10
CA MET A 35 -0.17 10.44 -2.46
C MET A 35 0.35 9.18 -3.14
N THR A 36 0.48 9.16 -4.46
CA THR A 36 1.10 8.05 -5.19
C THR A 36 2.52 7.81 -4.69
N CYS A 37 3.35 8.84 -4.55
CA CYS A 37 4.69 8.70 -3.99
C CYS A 37 4.68 8.14 -2.55
N VAL A 38 3.72 8.56 -1.71
CA VAL A 38 3.59 8.02 -0.35
C VAL A 38 3.23 6.53 -0.37
N LEU A 39 2.29 6.12 -1.22
CA LEU A 39 1.85 4.73 -1.31
C LEU A 39 2.92 3.82 -1.93
N GLU A 40 3.68 4.29 -2.92
CA GLU A 40 4.82 3.53 -3.46
C GLU A 40 5.91 3.31 -2.40
N ASN A 41 6.24 4.35 -1.63
CA ASN A 41 7.17 4.22 -0.51
C ASN A 41 6.64 3.24 0.54
N LEU A 42 5.33 3.26 0.81
CA LEU A 42 4.71 2.32 1.72
C LEU A 42 4.81 0.87 1.19
N SER A 43 4.61 0.66 -0.11
CA SER A 43 4.80 -0.64 -0.77
C SER A 43 6.23 -1.16 -0.61
N PHE A 44 7.23 -0.29 -0.72
CA PHE A 44 8.64 -0.65 -0.49
C PHE A 44 8.87 -1.20 0.93
N PHE A 45 8.16 -0.67 1.93
CA PHE A 45 8.25 -1.10 3.33
C PHE A 45 7.40 -2.34 3.67
N SER A 46 6.73 -2.97 2.70
CA SER A 46 5.90 -4.17 2.93
C SER A 46 6.58 -5.28 3.75
N PRO A 47 7.86 -5.64 3.51
CA PRO A 47 8.55 -6.67 4.31
C PRO A 47 8.64 -6.34 5.80
N ILE A 48 8.81 -5.06 6.14
CA ILE A 48 8.89 -4.58 7.53
C ILE A 48 7.52 -4.69 8.19
N LEU A 49 6.46 -4.30 7.47
CA LEU A 49 5.07 -4.40 7.94
C LEU A 49 4.68 -5.86 8.21
N TYR A 50 5.02 -6.78 7.29
CA TYR A 50 4.81 -8.21 7.50
C TYR A 50 5.51 -8.71 8.77
N GLY A 51 6.77 -8.32 8.96
CA GLY A 51 7.54 -8.68 10.15
C GLY A 51 6.92 -8.15 11.45
N ALA A 52 6.43 -6.91 11.45
CA ALA A 52 5.78 -6.31 12.61
C ALA A 52 4.44 -7.00 12.95
N ILE A 53 3.62 -7.32 11.94
CA ILE A 53 2.35 -8.02 12.11
C ILE A 53 2.58 -9.44 12.65
N LYS A 54 3.58 -10.15 12.13
CA LYS A 54 3.90 -11.51 12.56
C LYS A 54 4.34 -11.54 14.03
N LYS A 55 5.24 -10.63 14.43
CA LYS A 55 5.68 -10.49 15.83
C LYS A 55 4.52 -10.27 16.81
N LYS A 56 3.50 -9.50 16.39
CA LYS A 56 2.30 -9.26 17.21
C LYS A 56 1.40 -10.50 17.35
N LYS A 57 1.39 -11.40 16.37
CA LYS A 57 0.59 -12.65 16.42
C LYS A 57 1.25 -13.76 17.26
N GLU A 58 2.55 -13.65 17.50
CA GLU A 58 3.34 -14.61 18.29
C GLU A 58 3.48 -14.19 19.77
N GLN A 59 2.91 -13.03 20.14
CA GLN A 59 2.76 -12.53 21.52
C GLN A 59 1.32 -12.71 22.00
#